data_AF-A0A7J3Z5K7-F1
#
_entry.id   AF-A0A7J3Z5K7-F1
#
_cell.length_a   1.000
_cell.length_b   1.000
_cell.length_c   1.000
_cell.angle_alpha   90.00
_cell.angle_beta   90.00
_cell.angle_gamma   90.00
#
_symmetry.space_group_name_H-M   'P 1'
#
loop_
_entity.id
_entity.type
_entity.pdbx_description
1 polymer ?
#
loop_
_entity_poly.entity_id
_entity_poly.type
_entity_poly.pdbx_seq_one_letter_code
_entity_poly.pdbx_strand_id
1 'polypeptide(L)' 'MPDSWVYNPSLETASRGVIERLQLERLREVVHRVYSNNYYYRKKMKERGVAPEDIKTLKD' A
#
# COMPACT_ATOMS: atom_id res chain seq x y z
N MET A 1 -18.03 -24.35 -20.74
CA MET A 1 -18.18 -23.24 -19.77
C MET A 1 -16.78 -22.81 -19.41
N PRO A 2 -16.40 -21.52 -19.52
CA PRO A 2 -15.08 -21.10 -19.06
C PRO A 2 -14.95 -21.38 -17.55
N ASP A 3 -13.75 -21.76 -17.10
CA ASP A 3 -13.50 -22.44 -15.83
C ASP A 3 -13.71 -21.61 -14.54
N SER A 4 -14.08 -20.31 -14.61
CA SER A 4 -14.42 -19.48 -13.44
C SER A 4 -14.98 -18.10 -13.84
N TRP A 5 -15.85 -17.51 -13.02
CA TRP A 5 -16.40 -16.14 -13.16
C TRP A 5 -15.54 -15.06 -12.47
N VAL A 6 -14.39 -15.46 -11.93
CA VAL A 6 -13.46 -14.59 -11.19
C VAL A 6 -12.52 -13.88 -12.17
N TYR A 7 -12.47 -12.55 -12.15
CA TYR A 7 -11.73 -11.74 -13.14
C TYR A 7 -10.21 -11.82 -12.96
N ASN A 8 -9.74 -11.82 -11.71
CA ASN A 8 -8.35 -11.98 -11.33
C ASN A 8 -8.23 -13.03 -10.20
N PRO A 9 -8.27 -14.33 -10.55
CA PRO A 9 -8.24 -15.42 -9.56
C PRO A 9 -7.05 -15.35 -8.62
N SER A 10 -5.88 -14.92 -9.12
CA SER A 10 -4.64 -14.82 -8.34
C SER A 10 -4.71 -13.79 -7.22
N LEU A 11 -5.53 -12.75 -7.34
CA LEU A 11 -5.75 -11.75 -6.28
C LEU A 11 -7.04 -12.00 -5.50
N GLU A 12 -8.12 -12.33 -6.20
CA GLU A 12 -9.45 -12.49 -5.60
C GLU A 12 -9.58 -13.75 -4.73
N THR A 13 -8.73 -14.75 -4.98
CA THR A 13 -8.67 -15.98 -4.16
C THR A 13 -7.37 -16.10 -3.33
N ALA A 14 -6.55 -15.04 -3.32
CA ALA A 14 -5.30 -15.03 -2.57
C ALA A 14 -5.53 -15.22 -1.07
N SER A 15 -4.58 -15.90 -0.41
CA SER A 15 -4.58 -15.98 1.05
C SER A 15 -4.46 -14.59 1.70
N ARG A 16 -4.99 -14.45 2.91
CA ARG A 16 -4.92 -13.19 3.67
C ARG A 16 -3.48 -12.65 3.78
N GLY A 17 -2.51 -13.51 4.08
CA GLY A 17 -1.11 -13.11 4.22
C GLY A 17 -0.47 -12.63 2.90
N VAL A 18 -0.91 -13.15 1.74
CA VAL A 18 -0.47 -12.63 0.43
C VAL A 18 -1.03 -11.23 0.21
N ILE A 19 -2.31 -11.04 0.49
CA ILE A 19 -2.98 -9.73 0.35
C ILE A 19 -2.34 -8.69 1.26
N GLU A 20 -2.06 -9.02 2.52
CA GLU A 20 -1.45 -8.10 3.49
C GLU A 20 -0.05 -7.68 3.08
N ARG A 21 0.78 -8.60 2.58
CA ARG A 21 2.11 -8.25 2.04
C ARG A 21 2.02 -7.29 0.86
N LEU A 22 1.13 -7.58 -0.09
CA LEU A 22 0.92 -6.74 -1.26
C LEU A 22 0.39 -5.35 -0.88
N GLN A 23 -0.50 -5.28 0.11
CA GLN A 23 -1.00 -4.02 0.65
C GLN A 23 0.12 -3.20 1.29
N LEU A 24 0.98 -3.82 2.10
CA LEU A 24 2.08 -3.13 2.76
C LEU A 24 3.10 -2.59 1.75
N GLU A 25 3.47 -3.39 0.76
CA GLU A 25 4.36 -2.99 -0.33
C GLU A 25 3.82 -1.76 -1.07
N ARG A 26 2.57 -1.84 -1.54
CA ARG A 26 1.93 -0.75 -2.27
C ARG A 26 1.71 0.49 -1.41
N LEU A 27 1.41 0.31 -0.12
CA LEU A 27 1.27 1.44 0.81
C LEU A 27 2.58 2.22 0.89
N ARG A 28 3.72 1.53 1.11
CA ARG A 28 5.04 2.15 1.19
C ARG A 28 5.39 2.88 -0.11
N GLU A 29 5.15 2.27 -1.27
CA GLU A 29 5.38 2.90 -2.57
C GLU A 29 4.56 4.18 -2.77
N VAL A 30 3.26 4.12 -2.48
CA VAL A 30 2.36 5.27 -2.63
C VAL A 30 2.77 6.39 -1.69
N VAL A 31 3.08 6.08 -0.43
CA VAL A 31 3.50 7.07 0.56
C VAL A 31 4.83 7.72 0.16
N HIS A 32 5.82 6.94 -0.26
CA HIS A 32 7.07 7.50 -0.82
C HIS A 32 6.80 8.40 -2.01
N ARG A 33 5.96 7.97 -2.95
CA ARG A 33 5.65 8.75 -4.15
C ARG A 33 4.98 10.08 -3.81
N VAL A 34 3.98 10.10 -2.93
CA VAL A 34 3.30 11.36 -2.55
C VAL A 34 4.22 12.25 -1.70
N TYR A 35 5.03 11.67 -0.83
CA TYR A 35 6.00 12.43 -0.04
C TYR A 35 7.07 13.08 -0.91
N SER A 36 7.51 12.42 -1.99
CA SER A 36 8.52 12.95 -2.92
C SER A 36 7.94 13.95 -3.93
N ASN A 37 6.71 13.74 -4.41
CA ASN A 37 6.18 14.50 -5.54
C ASN A 37 5.13 15.56 -5.15
N ASN A 38 4.52 15.47 -3.97
CA ASN A 38 3.46 16.37 -3.57
C ASN A 38 3.84 17.20 -2.34
N TYR A 39 3.97 18.52 -2.53
CA TYR A 39 4.34 19.44 -1.46
C TYR A 39 3.38 19.41 -0.27
N TYR A 40 2.07 19.35 -0.52
CA TYR A 40 1.05 19.35 0.53
C TYR A 40 1.19 18.12 1.46
N TYR A 41 1.30 16.91 0.89
CA TYR A 41 1.46 15.70 1.70
C TYR A 41 2.79 15.66 2.45
N ARG A 42 3.88 16.06 1.79
CA ARG A 42 5.18 16.18 2.45
C ARG A 42 5.16 17.13 3.64
N LYS A 43 4.53 18.30 3.49
CA LYS A 43 4.40 19.29 4.58
C LYS A 43 3.59 18.69 5.74
N LYS A 44 2.42 18.13 5.46
CA LYS A 44 1.54 17.52 6.47
C LYS A 44 2.21 16.38 7.25
N MET A 45 3.00 15.55 6.57
CA MET A 45 3.75 14.47 7.20
C MET A 45 4.88 15.00 8.10
N LYS A 46 5.67 15.95 7.61
CA LYS A 46 6.73 16.60 8.41
C LYS A 46 6.19 17.30 9.65
N GLU A 47 5.06 18.00 9.54
CA GLU A 47 4.39 18.67 10.70
C GLU A 47 3.97 17.68 11.79
N ARG A 48 3.71 16.43 11.42
CA ARG A 48 3.35 15.34 12.35
C ARG A 48 4.56 14.49 12.75
N GLY A 49 5.75 14.82 12.27
CA GLY A 49 6.98 14.08 12.57
C GLY A 49 7.01 12.67 11.98
N VAL A 50 6.27 12.40 10.90
CA VAL A 50 6.23 11.09 10.24
C VAL A 50 6.90 11.14 8.87
N ALA A 51 7.61 10.08 8.52
CA ALA A 51 8.28 9.88 7.25
C ALA A 51 7.85 8.54 6.61
N PRO A 52 7.97 8.38 5.27
CA PRO A 52 7.65 7.12 4.60
C PRO A 52 8.37 5.90 5.20
N GLU A 53 9.57 6.10 5.73
CA GLU A 53 10.42 5.08 6.34
C GLU A 53 9.88 4.54 7.67
N ASP A 54 8.95 5.26 8.31
CA ASP A 54 8.33 4.85 9.57
C ASP A 54 7.30 3.73 9.37
N ILE A 55 6.82 3.50 8.13
CA ILE A 55 5.81 2.48 7.80
C ILE A 55 6.49 1.11 7.64
N LYS A 56 6.38 0.29 8.67
CA LYS A 56 6.91 -1.08 8.77
C LYS A 56 5.81 -2.14 8.74
N THR A 57 4.61 -1.80 9.18
CA THR A 57 3.44 -2.68 9.25
C THR A 57 2.18 -1.97 8.76
N LEU A 58 1.11 -2.72 8.46
CA LEU A 58 -0.18 -2.15 8.09
C LEU A 58 -0.89 -1.42 9.26
N LYS A 59 -0.41 -1.56 10.49
CA LYS A 59 -1.01 -0.98 11.69
C LYS A 59 -0.32 0.31 12.14
N ASP A 60 0.80 0.66 11.51
CA ASP A 60 1.52 1.91 11.77
C ASP A 60 0.72 3.11 11.24
#